data_AF-A0A924IJX2-F1
#
_entry.id   AF-A0A924IJX2-F1
#
_cell.length_a   1.000
_cell.length_b   1.000
_cell.length_c   1.000
_cell.angle_alpha   90.00
_cell.angle_beta   90.00
_cell.angle_gamma   90.00
#
_symmetry.space_group_name_H-M   'P 1'
#
loop_
_entity.id
_entity.type
_entity.pdbx_description
1 polymer ?
#
loop_
_entity_poly.entity_id
_entity_poly.type
_entity_poly.pdbx_seq_one_letter_code
_entity_poly.pdbx_strand_id
1 'polypeptide(L)'
;MSFKHKNVLAVCTLATLATISFSAVAASGDSVCSNPLQRICNDTLAQRKERDVYVAKLKSEISTEAGKNAAPRIDAMKKQVKPYRFIKRFLETTKIRNQEVMASAKKRIGGFEEVVTNPENVNKIKNYMYQAIDTSSFDMATKASFKSVIKTIVVGNFSDFLEKSDLENNVLAQILGNACGSDGLIDNAFATTLKGERYVLICPGFLITLNQTASASDRFNSILQAISHEMGHHIDNSKVGNELYAPYLSCLAKNYPDRFTKSKDDEKFCKDNAKDPVKCNEKVALSHAGELIADQWGIRTTVVHATTEVLSSADTDQMLTDSWAKLCGTGDEGIHPTGDFRIGTLMRKNPGITGYLSCLNTETDAKPACSFAGESAI
;
A
#
# COMPACT_ATOMS: atom_id res chain seq x y z
N MET A 1 22.45 63.94 49.71
CA MET A 1 23.19 62.66 49.76
C MET A 1 22.48 61.68 48.83
N SER A 2 22.78 61.77 47.54
CA SER A 2 23.64 60.86 46.75
C SER A 2 22.99 59.48 46.49
N PHE A 3 22.29 59.42 45.36
CA PHE A 3 21.90 58.21 44.66
C PHE A 3 23.14 57.53 44.06
N LYS A 4 23.41 56.27 44.42
CA LYS A 4 24.34 55.39 43.70
C LYS A 4 23.82 53.95 43.73
N HIS A 5 23.24 53.51 42.62
CA HIS A 5 23.76 52.44 41.77
C HIS A 5 22.70 52.04 40.72
N LYS A 6 22.90 52.58 39.52
CA LYS A 6 22.33 52.05 38.27
C LYS A 6 23.51 51.67 37.36
N ASN A 7 23.27 50.63 36.57
CA ASN A 7 23.94 50.28 35.31
C ASN A 7 25.33 49.64 35.40
N VAL A 8 25.37 48.31 35.56
CA VAL A 8 26.22 47.42 34.75
C VAL A 8 25.53 46.05 34.67
N LEU A 9 24.75 45.81 33.62
CA LEU A 9 24.62 44.49 32.96
C LEU A 9 23.75 44.67 31.69
N ALA A 10 24.32 45.34 30.71
CA ALA A 10 23.90 45.21 29.32
C ALA A 10 25.10 44.65 28.57
N VAL A 11 24.82 43.84 27.54
CA VAL A 11 25.78 43.17 26.64
C VAL A 11 26.29 41.83 27.16
N CYS A 12 25.50 40.76 26.97
CA CYS A 12 25.96 39.40 26.54
C CYS A 12 24.83 38.35 26.53
N THR A 13 23.59 38.71 26.17
CA THR A 13 22.50 37.72 26.13
C THR A 13 21.44 38.04 25.07
N LEU A 14 21.87 38.46 23.87
CA LEU A 14 20.97 38.73 22.74
C LEU A 14 21.68 38.58 21.39
N ALA A 15 22.50 37.53 21.25
CA ALA A 15 23.17 37.20 19.99
C ALA A 15 23.25 35.68 19.73
N THR A 16 22.27 34.91 20.22
CA THR A 16 22.22 33.44 20.00
C THR A 16 20.81 32.90 19.78
N LEU A 17 19.89 33.74 19.26
CA LEU A 17 18.50 33.36 19.01
C LEU A 17 17.97 33.87 17.65
N ALA A 18 18.86 34.16 16.69
CA ALA A 18 18.49 34.67 15.37
C ALA A 18 19.25 33.99 14.21
N THR A 19 19.59 32.70 14.33
CA THR A 19 20.22 31.91 13.27
C THR A 19 19.59 30.52 13.06
N ILE A 20 18.31 30.35 13.38
CA ILE A 20 17.52 29.20 12.92
C ILE A 20 16.28 29.72 12.18
N SER A 21 16.51 30.50 11.13
CA SER A 21 15.45 30.91 10.22
C SER A 21 16.01 30.82 8.81
N PHE A 22 15.38 29.98 7.99
CA PHE A 22 15.62 29.80 6.56
C PHE A 22 16.90 29.04 6.17
N SER A 23 16.95 27.75 6.50
CA SER A 23 17.65 26.80 5.63
C SER A 23 16.61 26.05 4.79
N ALA A 24 16.63 26.35 3.50
CA ALA A 24 16.05 25.57 2.39
C ALA A 24 14.52 25.37 2.37
N VAL A 25 13.79 26.39 1.91
CA VAL A 25 12.55 26.16 1.13
C VAL A 25 12.81 26.68 -0.29
N ALA A 26 13.75 26.03 -0.96
CA ALA A 26 13.67 25.94 -2.41
C ALA A 26 12.89 24.65 -2.66
N ALA A 27 11.58 24.78 -2.89
CA ALA A 27 10.81 23.73 -3.52
C ALA A 27 11.48 23.44 -4.87
N SER A 28 12.37 22.45 -4.89
CA SER A 28 12.85 21.89 -6.15
C SER A 28 11.62 21.41 -6.91
N GLY A 29 11.54 21.74 -8.21
CA GLY A 29 10.44 21.31 -9.08
C GLY A 29 10.20 19.79 -9.08
N ASP A 30 11.15 19.01 -8.55
CA ASP A 30 11.14 17.55 -8.43
C ASP A 30 10.86 17.07 -7.00
N SER A 31 9.75 17.44 -6.37
CA SER A 31 9.31 16.83 -5.10
C SER A 31 7.89 16.31 -5.20
N VAL A 32 7.50 15.42 -4.27
CA VAL A 32 6.11 14.95 -4.14
C VAL A 32 5.15 16.12 -3.93
N CYS A 33 5.59 17.23 -3.36
CA CYS A 33 4.78 18.43 -3.16
C CYS A 33 4.34 19.12 -4.46
N SER A 34 5.22 19.19 -5.47
CA SER A 34 4.94 19.94 -6.71
C SER A 34 4.18 19.10 -7.72
N ASN A 35 4.59 17.85 -7.91
CA ASN A 35 3.96 16.93 -8.84
C ASN A 35 4.24 15.48 -8.43
N PRO A 36 3.43 14.87 -7.53
CA PRO A 36 3.65 13.50 -7.06
C PRO A 36 3.79 12.51 -8.21
N LEU A 37 2.98 12.66 -9.27
CA LEU A 37 3.01 11.74 -10.39
C LEU A 37 4.35 11.81 -11.12
N GLN A 38 4.82 13.02 -11.43
CA GLN A 38 6.12 13.19 -12.07
C GLN A 38 7.28 12.77 -11.17
N ARG A 39 7.20 13.03 -9.85
CA ARG A 39 8.26 12.66 -8.91
C ARG A 39 8.36 11.14 -8.71
N ILE A 40 7.22 10.48 -8.54
CA ILE A 40 7.13 9.05 -8.22
C ILE A 40 7.25 8.19 -9.48
N CYS A 41 6.64 8.63 -10.58
CA CYS A 41 6.71 7.97 -11.88
C CYS A 41 7.72 8.64 -12.82
N ASN A 42 8.86 9.08 -12.26
CA ASN A 42 9.92 9.77 -13.00
C ASN A 42 10.71 8.83 -13.93
N ASP A 43 10.57 7.51 -13.78
CA ASP A 43 11.17 6.56 -14.70
C ASP A 43 10.79 6.91 -16.14
N THR A 44 11.79 6.95 -17.01
CA THR A 44 11.53 6.95 -18.44
C THR A 44 10.83 5.63 -18.82
N LEU A 45 10.07 5.66 -19.92
CA LEU A 45 9.49 4.42 -20.47
C LEU A 45 10.57 3.36 -20.74
N ALA A 46 11.79 3.79 -21.10
CA ALA A 46 12.94 2.91 -21.29
C ALA A 46 13.39 2.24 -19.98
N GLN A 47 13.53 3.00 -18.88
CA GLN A 47 13.91 2.46 -17.56
C GLN A 47 12.85 1.48 -17.03
N ARG A 48 11.55 1.81 -17.16
CA ARG A 48 10.48 0.88 -16.80
C ARG A 48 10.57 -0.42 -17.59
N LYS A 49 10.72 -0.30 -18.92
CA LYS A 49 10.84 -1.48 -19.80
C LYS A 49 12.07 -2.32 -19.47
N GLU A 50 13.20 -1.71 -19.13
CA GLU A 50 14.40 -2.42 -18.72
C GLU A 50 14.19 -3.18 -17.41
N ARG A 51 13.57 -2.53 -16.41
CA ARG A 51 13.17 -3.17 -15.15
C ARG A 51 12.23 -4.34 -15.40
N ASP A 52 11.19 -4.15 -16.21
CA ASP A 52 10.21 -5.18 -16.52
C ASP A 52 10.86 -6.38 -17.22
N VAL A 53 11.77 -6.13 -18.16
CA VAL A 53 12.57 -7.18 -18.82
C VAL A 53 13.45 -7.93 -17.82
N TYR A 54 14.11 -7.21 -16.91
CA TYR A 54 14.91 -7.84 -15.87
C TYR A 54 14.05 -8.69 -14.93
N VAL A 55 12.92 -8.17 -14.44
CA VAL A 55 12.01 -8.89 -13.55
C VAL A 55 11.44 -10.12 -14.26
N ALA A 56 11.02 -9.98 -15.51
CA ALA A 56 10.53 -11.10 -16.32
C ALA A 56 11.59 -12.18 -16.51
N LYS A 57 12.84 -11.78 -16.79
CA LYS A 57 13.98 -12.70 -16.90
C LYS A 57 14.22 -13.44 -15.57
N LEU A 58 14.25 -12.70 -14.46
CA LEU A 58 14.47 -13.27 -13.13
C LEU A 58 13.35 -14.25 -12.74
N LYS A 59 12.07 -13.89 -12.97
CA LYS A 59 10.92 -14.76 -12.78
C LYS A 59 11.02 -16.02 -13.65
N SER A 60 11.42 -15.89 -14.91
CA SER A 60 11.62 -17.02 -15.83
C SER A 60 12.72 -17.98 -15.35
N GLU A 61 13.86 -17.46 -14.90
CA GLU A 61 14.96 -18.26 -14.36
C GLU A 61 14.58 -18.98 -13.06
N ILE A 62 13.87 -18.29 -12.16
CA ILE A 62 13.31 -18.87 -10.94
C ILE A 62 12.32 -19.99 -11.28
N SER A 63 11.39 -19.73 -12.21
CA SER A 63 10.38 -20.70 -12.65
C SER A 63 11.02 -21.94 -13.28
N THR A 64 12.07 -21.76 -14.08
CA THR A 64 12.81 -22.85 -14.72
C THR A 64 13.53 -23.73 -13.69
N GLU A 65 14.25 -23.12 -12.75
CA GLU A 65 14.92 -23.84 -11.66
C GLU A 65 13.93 -24.56 -10.76
N ALA A 66 12.86 -23.87 -10.36
CA ALA A 66 11.79 -24.42 -9.54
C ALA A 66 11.08 -25.59 -10.25
N GLY A 67 10.80 -25.48 -11.55
CA GLY A 67 10.20 -26.54 -12.34
C GLY A 67 11.08 -27.80 -12.39
N LYS A 68 12.39 -27.63 -12.57
CA LYS A 68 13.36 -28.74 -12.54
C LYS A 68 13.38 -29.46 -11.20
N ASN A 69 13.36 -28.71 -10.09
CA ASN A 69 13.40 -29.28 -8.74
C ASN A 69 12.05 -29.86 -8.31
N ALA A 70 10.94 -29.26 -8.75
CA ALA A 70 9.59 -29.70 -8.45
C ALA A 70 9.24 -31.01 -9.16
N ALA A 71 9.74 -31.23 -10.38
CA ALA A 71 9.43 -32.41 -11.20
C ALA A 71 9.55 -33.76 -10.46
N PRO A 72 10.71 -34.12 -9.84
CA PRO A 72 10.82 -35.40 -9.12
C PRO A 72 9.87 -35.50 -7.93
N ARG A 73 9.61 -34.39 -7.22
CA ARG A 73 8.69 -34.34 -6.07
C ARG A 73 7.24 -34.53 -6.53
N ILE A 74 6.85 -33.89 -7.64
CA ILE A 74 5.53 -34.04 -8.27
C ILE A 74 5.33 -35.47 -8.75
N ASP A 75 6.34 -36.10 -9.36
CA ASP A 75 6.24 -37.48 -9.82
C ASP A 75 6.12 -38.47 -8.67
N ALA A 76 6.85 -38.25 -7.57
CA ALA A 76 6.67 -39.00 -6.34
C ALA A 76 5.27 -38.82 -5.75
N MET A 77 4.77 -37.58 -5.67
CA MET A 77 3.42 -37.27 -5.19
C MET A 77 2.34 -37.93 -6.07
N LYS A 78 2.47 -37.90 -7.40
CA LYS A 78 1.52 -38.54 -8.33
C LYS A 78 1.43 -40.05 -8.14
N LYS A 79 2.49 -40.72 -7.68
CA LYS A 79 2.46 -42.15 -7.33
C LYS A 79 1.63 -42.41 -6.06
N GLN A 80 1.62 -41.46 -5.12
CA GLN A 80 0.91 -41.57 -3.85
C GLN A 80 -0.56 -41.12 -3.94
N VAL A 81 -0.85 -40.07 -4.70
CA VAL A 81 -2.19 -39.52 -4.86
C VAL A 81 -2.84 -40.12 -6.10
N LYS A 82 -3.97 -40.80 -5.97
CA LYS A 82 -4.65 -41.46 -7.11
C LYS A 82 -5.14 -40.47 -8.20
N PRO A 83 -5.17 -40.86 -9.49
CA PRO A 83 -5.52 -39.96 -10.61
C PRO A 83 -6.87 -39.26 -10.52
N TYR A 84 -7.90 -39.96 -10.02
CA TYR A 84 -9.25 -39.41 -9.91
C TYR A 84 -9.37 -38.29 -8.87
N ARG A 85 -8.37 -38.10 -7.99
CA ARG A 85 -8.31 -36.97 -7.04
C ARG A 85 -7.66 -35.75 -7.69
N PHE A 86 -8.22 -35.30 -8.81
CA PHE A 86 -7.63 -34.26 -9.66
C PHE A 86 -7.38 -32.95 -8.89
N ILE A 87 -8.34 -32.48 -8.08
CA ILE A 87 -8.19 -31.25 -7.28
C ILE A 87 -7.05 -31.39 -6.29
N LYS A 88 -6.99 -32.53 -5.55
CA LYS A 88 -5.89 -32.77 -4.61
C LYS A 88 -4.54 -32.80 -5.34
N ARG A 89 -4.43 -33.49 -6.47
CA ARG A 89 -3.20 -33.53 -7.27
C ARG A 89 -2.78 -32.14 -7.76
N PHE A 90 -3.73 -31.33 -8.20
CA PHE A 90 -3.48 -29.95 -8.62
C PHE A 90 -2.87 -29.15 -7.46
N LEU A 91 -3.49 -29.17 -6.29
CA LEU A 91 -3.03 -28.42 -5.12
C LEU A 91 -1.66 -28.85 -4.62
N GLU A 92 -1.43 -30.16 -4.49
CA GLU A 92 -0.13 -30.68 -4.08
C GLU A 92 0.94 -30.29 -5.10
N THR A 93 0.61 -30.31 -6.39
CA THR A 93 1.50 -29.83 -7.46
C THR A 93 1.82 -28.34 -7.29
N THR A 94 0.79 -27.51 -7.08
CA THR A 94 0.96 -26.07 -6.89
C THR A 94 1.73 -25.75 -5.61
N LYS A 95 1.47 -26.46 -4.52
CA LYS A 95 2.21 -26.35 -3.24
C LYS A 95 3.68 -26.68 -3.44
N ILE A 96 3.99 -27.82 -4.07
CA ILE A 96 5.37 -28.20 -4.40
C ILE A 96 6.03 -27.13 -5.27
N ARG A 97 5.35 -26.65 -6.33
CA ARG A 97 5.89 -25.60 -7.21
C ARG A 97 6.16 -24.30 -6.46
N ASN A 98 5.23 -23.81 -5.64
CA ASN A 98 5.42 -22.58 -4.87
C ASN A 98 6.57 -22.70 -3.86
N GLN A 99 6.71 -23.86 -3.20
CA GLN A 99 7.86 -24.13 -2.33
C GLN A 99 9.19 -24.06 -3.10
N GLU A 100 9.25 -24.66 -4.29
CA GLU A 100 10.46 -24.61 -5.12
C GLU A 100 10.70 -23.21 -5.69
N VAL A 101 9.66 -22.46 -6.03
CA VAL A 101 9.76 -21.05 -6.44
C VAL A 101 10.36 -20.20 -5.33
N MET A 102 9.86 -20.34 -4.09
CA MET A 102 10.43 -19.63 -2.94
C MET A 102 11.87 -20.05 -2.66
N ALA A 103 12.18 -21.34 -2.71
CA ALA A 103 13.55 -21.83 -2.52
C ALA A 103 14.51 -21.30 -3.60
N SER A 104 14.10 -21.33 -4.87
CA SER A 104 14.87 -20.78 -6.00
C SER A 104 15.02 -19.26 -5.92
N ALA A 105 13.94 -18.54 -5.56
CA ALA A 105 14.01 -17.12 -5.31
C ALA A 105 15.00 -16.83 -4.17
N LYS A 106 14.93 -17.56 -3.04
CA LYS A 106 15.76 -17.30 -1.85
C LYS A 106 17.24 -17.44 -2.15
N LYS A 107 17.59 -18.45 -2.92
CA LYS A 107 18.95 -18.68 -3.41
C LYS A 107 19.47 -17.54 -4.29
N ARG A 108 18.61 -16.92 -5.09
CA ARG A 108 18.99 -15.90 -6.08
C ARG A 108 18.97 -14.48 -5.54
N ILE A 109 18.05 -14.21 -4.61
CA ILE A 109 17.60 -12.87 -4.28
C ILE A 109 18.00 -12.47 -2.85
N GLY A 110 18.15 -13.45 -1.93
CA GLY A 110 18.72 -13.25 -0.58
C GLY A 110 17.92 -12.30 0.34
N GLY A 111 17.43 -12.80 1.47
CA GLY A 111 16.83 -11.96 2.52
C GLY A 111 15.55 -11.20 2.12
N PHE A 112 14.93 -11.50 0.97
CA PHE A 112 13.75 -10.77 0.50
C PHE A 112 12.49 -11.05 1.34
N GLU A 113 12.41 -12.24 1.95
CA GLU A 113 11.30 -12.61 2.83
C GLU A 113 11.38 -11.89 4.18
N GLU A 114 12.60 -11.55 4.64
CA GLU A 114 12.87 -11.06 5.99
C GLU A 114 12.09 -9.79 6.30
N VAL A 115 11.79 -8.98 5.30
CA VAL A 115 11.03 -7.74 5.51
C VAL A 115 9.57 -8.03 5.87
N VAL A 116 9.01 -9.12 5.33
CA VAL A 116 7.58 -9.47 5.40
C VAL A 116 7.29 -10.50 6.48
N THR A 117 8.24 -11.40 6.71
CA THR A 117 8.11 -12.49 7.67
C THR A 117 8.73 -12.17 9.02
N ASN A 118 9.50 -11.08 9.15
CA ASN A 118 10.03 -10.64 10.44
C ASN A 118 8.89 -10.12 11.34
N PRO A 119 8.62 -10.77 12.49
CA PRO A 119 7.58 -10.34 13.42
C PRO A 119 7.76 -8.91 13.93
N GLU A 120 9.00 -8.42 14.07
CA GLU A 120 9.29 -7.05 14.51
C GLU A 120 8.80 -6.03 13.48
N ASN A 121 9.09 -6.24 12.19
CA ASN A 121 8.61 -5.37 11.11
C ASN A 121 7.08 -5.37 11.03
N VAL A 122 6.45 -6.56 11.10
CA VAL A 122 4.99 -6.67 11.10
C VAL A 122 4.37 -5.95 12.30
N ASN A 123 4.94 -6.11 13.49
CA ASN A 123 4.49 -5.39 14.69
C ASN A 123 4.70 -3.88 14.55
N LYS A 124 5.80 -3.44 13.93
CA LYS A 124 6.06 -2.03 13.63
C LYS A 124 4.95 -1.44 12.75
N ILE A 125 4.61 -2.12 11.65
CA ILE A 125 3.52 -1.71 10.74
C ILE A 125 2.17 -1.67 11.47
N LYS A 126 1.84 -2.69 12.27
CA LYS A 126 0.61 -2.69 13.07
C LYS A 126 0.55 -1.52 14.05
N ASN A 127 1.68 -1.19 14.70
CA ASN A 127 1.75 -0.05 15.61
C ASN A 127 1.54 1.27 14.88
N TYR A 128 2.08 1.42 13.66
CA TYR A 128 1.80 2.60 12.84
C TYR A 128 0.33 2.68 12.43
N MET A 129 -0.29 1.56 12.03
CA MET A 129 -1.74 1.48 11.79
C MET A 129 -2.56 1.88 13.02
N TYR A 130 -2.16 1.46 14.23
CA TYR A 130 -2.85 1.88 15.46
C TYR A 130 -2.80 3.39 15.68
N GLN A 131 -1.63 4.01 15.50
CA GLN A 131 -1.47 5.45 15.62
C GLN A 131 -2.25 6.21 14.53
N ALA A 132 -2.28 5.68 13.30
CA ALA A 132 -3.12 6.21 12.24
C ALA A 132 -4.60 6.15 12.66
N ILE A 133 -5.06 5.02 13.22
CA ILE A 133 -6.44 4.88 13.73
C ILE A 133 -6.70 5.88 14.85
N ASP A 134 -5.80 6.02 15.82
CA ASP A 134 -5.99 6.89 16.98
C ASP A 134 -6.12 8.37 16.60
N THR A 135 -5.38 8.79 15.58
CA THR A 135 -5.43 10.16 15.03
C THR A 135 -6.55 10.39 14.01
N SER A 136 -7.37 9.38 13.70
CA SER A 136 -8.50 9.54 12.79
C SER A 136 -9.66 10.33 13.42
N SER A 137 -10.61 10.78 12.60
CA SER A 137 -11.83 11.46 13.03
C SER A 137 -12.90 10.51 13.60
N PHE A 138 -12.69 9.20 13.57
CA PHE A 138 -13.67 8.22 14.05
C PHE A 138 -13.87 8.32 15.57
N ASP A 139 -15.04 7.89 16.05
CA ASP A 139 -15.32 7.80 17.47
C ASP A 139 -14.46 6.73 18.16
N MET A 140 -14.42 6.79 19.50
CA MET A 140 -13.58 5.89 20.31
C MET A 140 -13.95 4.41 20.17
N ALA A 141 -15.23 4.08 20.01
CA ALA A 141 -15.68 2.70 19.87
C ALA A 141 -15.26 2.13 18.51
N THR A 142 -15.42 2.90 17.45
CA THR A 142 -14.94 2.57 16.11
C THR A 142 -13.42 2.37 16.10
N LYS A 143 -12.66 3.31 16.69
CA LYS A 143 -11.19 3.19 16.82
C LYS A 143 -10.79 1.92 17.56
N ALA A 144 -11.45 1.60 18.66
CA ALA A 144 -11.18 0.39 19.43
C ALA A 144 -11.47 -0.89 18.62
N SER A 145 -12.58 -0.91 17.88
CA SER A 145 -12.93 -2.00 16.96
C SER A 145 -11.87 -2.19 15.88
N PHE A 146 -11.44 -1.12 15.21
CA PHE A 146 -10.41 -1.19 14.17
C PHE A 146 -9.09 -1.72 14.72
N LYS A 147 -8.62 -1.21 15.86
CA LYS A 147 -7.39 -1.71 16.49
C LYS A 147 -7.50 -3.19 16.87
N SER A 148 -8.67 -3.63 17.34
CA SER A 148 -8.92 -5.05 17.61
C SER A 148 -8.83 -5.91 16.34
N VAL A 149 -9.36 -5.42 15.21
CA VAL A 149 -9.23 -6.09 13.92
C VAL A 149 -7.76 -6.19 13.50
N ILE A 150 -7.05 -5.05 13.44
CA ILE A 150 -5.64 -4.98 13.03
C ILE A 150 -4.74 -5.89 13.89
N LYS A 151 -5.00 -5.97 15.20
CA LYS A 151 -4.27 -6.84 16.13
C LYS A 151 -4.27 -8.29 15.67
N THR A 152 -5.43 -8.78 15.22
CA THR A 152 -5.65 -10.19 14.84
C THR A 152 -5.10 -10.56 13.47
N ILE A 153 -4.69 -9.59 12.64
CA ILE A 153 -4.21 -9.86 11.28
C ILE A 153 -2.88 -10.61 11.33
N VAL A 154 -2.80 -11.73 10.62
CA VAL A 154 -1.56 -12.46 10.36
C VAL A 154 -1.00 -11.98 9.03
N VAL A 155 0.21 -11.43 9.04
CA VAL A 155 0.95 -11.10 7.82
C VAL A 155 1.92 -12.23 7.54
N GLY A 156 1.95 -12.71 6.30
CA GLY A 156 2.86 -13.78 5.93
C GLY A 156 3.11 -13.88 4.44
N ASN A 157 4.15 -14.64 4.10
CA ASN A 157 4.31 -15.07 2.72
C ASN A 157 3.24 -16.13 2.39
N PHE A 158 2.87 -16.20 1.12
CA PHE A 158 1.82 -17.11 0.69
C PHE A 158 2.17 -18.60 0.87
N SER A 159 3.45 -18.98 0.79
CA SER A 159 3.88 -20.37 0.96
C SER A 159 3.68 -20.88 2.39
N ASP A 160 4.03 -20.10 3.41
CA ASP A 160 3.79 -20.41 4.82
C ASP A 160 2.29 -20.62 5.10
N PHE A 161 1.45 -19.83 4.43
CA PHE A 161 0.00 -19.98 4.50
C PHE A 161 -0.49 -21.31 3.92
N LEU A 162 0.07 -21.77 2.78
CA LEU A 162 -0.27 -23.09 2.21
C LEU A 162 0.17 -24.27 3.09
N GLU A 163 1.13 -24.06 3.99
CA GLU A 163 1.59 -25.08 4.92
C GLU A 163 0.73 -25.18 6.17
N LYS A 164 0.25 -24.03 6.66
CA LYS A 164 -0.51 -23.93 7.90
C LYS A 164 -2.02 -24.08 7.69
N SER A 165 -2.50 -23.89 6.46
CA SER A 165 -3.93 -23.95 6.17
C SER A 165 -4.42 -25.39 5.99
N ASP A 166 -5.31 -25.81 6.90
CA ASP A 166 -6.11 -27.04 6.74
C ASP A 166 -7.38 -26.74 5.91
N LEU A 167 -7.20 -26.11 4.75
CA LEU A 167 -8.32 -25.68 3.93
C LEU A 167 -8.88 -26.78 3.05
N GLU A 168 -10.18 -26.65 2.75
CA GLU A 168 -10.75 -27.44 1.67
C GLU A 168 -10.03 -27.11 0.35
N ASN A 169 -9.79 -28.18 -0.40
CA ASN A 169 -8.98 -28.15 -1.60
C ASN A 169 -9.50 -27.15 -2.67
N ASN A 170 -10.81 -27.09 -2.86
CA ASN A 170 -11.48 -26.13 -3.75
C ASN A 170 -11.21 -24.66 -3.35
N VAL A 171 -11.30 -24.33 -2.06
CA VAL A 171 -11.06 -22.96 -1.55
C VAL A 171 -9.60 -22.57 -1.77
N LEU A 172 -8.68 -23.49 -1.47
CA LEU A 172 -7.26 -23.26 -1.70
C LEU A 172 -6.94 -23.06 -3.19
N ALA A 173 -7.57 -23.84 -4.07
CA ALA A 173 -7.37 -23.74 -5.52
C ALA A 173 -7.85 -22.38 -6.07
N GLN A 174 -8.95 -21.86 -5.55
CA GLN A 174 -9.48 -20.55 -5.93
C GLN A 174 -8.53 -19.43 -5.49
N ILE A 175 -8.04 -19.48 -4.25
CA ILE A 175 -7.06 -18.49 -3.74
C ILE A 175 -5.77 -18.55 -4.56
N LEU A 176 -5.26 -19.76 -4.82
CA LEU A 176 -4.05 -20.00 -5.62
C LEU A 176 -4.16 -19.44 -7.03
N GLY A 177 -5.26 -19.76 -7.73
CA GLY A 177 -5.45 -19.36 -9.12
C GLY A 177 -5.63 -17.86 -9.29
N ASN A 178 -6.36 -17.23 -8.37
CA ASN A 178 -6.79 -15.84 -8.55
C ASN A 178 -5.81 -14.82 -7.98
N ALA A 179 -5.10 -15.15 -6.89
CA ALA A 179 -4.31 -14.15 -6.17
C ALA A 179 -2.84 -14.11 -6.58
N CYS A 180 -2.14 -15.26 -6.54
CA CYS A 180 -0.70 -15.34 -6.82
C CYS A 180 -0.36 -16.04 -8.15
N GLY A 181 -1.37 -16.57 -8.84
CA GLY A 181 -1.19 -17.36 -10.05
C GLY A 181 -0.70 -18.78 -9.77
N SER A 182 -0.80 -19.64 -10.79
CA SER A 182 -0.49 -21.07 -10.64
C SER A 182 0.99 -21.40 -10.37
N ASP A 183 1.88 -20.43 -10.56
CA ASP A 183 3.30 -20.49 -10.27
C ASP A 183 3.73 -19.59 -9.11
N GLY A 184 2.79 -18.85 -8.50
CA GLY A 184 3.07 -17.92 -7.40
C GLY A 184 3.80 -16.64 -7.82
N LEU A 185 4.05 -16.41 -9.11
CA LEU A 185 4.90 -15.33 -9.60
C LEU A 185 4.15 -14.05 -9.97
N ILE A 186 2.83 -13.98 -9.74
CA ILE A 186 2.09 -12.72 -9.85
C ILE A 186 2.61 -11.74 -8.78
N ASP A 187 2.83 -10.50 -9.21
CA ASP A 187 3.23 -9.40 -8.35
C ASP A 187 2.00 -8.85 -7.63
N ASN A 188 1.60 -9.51 -6.54
CA ASN A 188 0.39 -9.16 -5.81
C ASN A 188 0.53 -9.34 -4.29
N ALA A 189 -0.28 -8.58 -3.56
CA ALA A 189 -0.58 -8.73 -2.15
C ALA A 189 -2.09 -8.78 -1.99
N PHE A 190 -2.62 -9.47 -0.99
CA PHE A 190 -4.07 -9.49 -0.79
C PHE A 190 -4.49 -9.75 0.65
N ALA A 191 -5.59 -9.13 1.02
CA ALA A 191 -6.34 -9.38 2.25
C ALA A 191 -7.31 -10.56 2.09
N THR A 192 -7.35 -11.47 3.06
CA THR A 192 -8.36 -12.53 3.09
C THR A 192 -8.74 -12.94 4.50
N THR A 193 -9.92 -13.52 4.68
CA THR A 193 -10.38 -14.07 5.96
C THR A 193 -10.60 -15.57 5.80
N LEU A 194 -10.03 -16.35 6.72
CA LEU A 194 -10.04 -17.78 6.66
C LEU A 194 -10.29 -18.41 8.03
N LYS A 195 -11.32 -19.24 8.16
CA LYS A 195 -11.69 -19.88 9.44
C LYS A 195 -11.79 -18.87 10.61
N GLY A 196 -12.22 -17.63 10.31
CA GLY A 196 -12.32 -16.54 11.27
C GLY A 196 -11.03 -15.76 11.54
N GLU A 197 -9.89 -16.22 11.04
CA GLU A 197 -8.61 -15.50 11.11
C GLU A 197 -8.43 -14.58 9.91
N ARG A 198 -7.77 -13.44 10.14
CA ARG A 198 -7.54 -12.42 9.10
C ARG A 198 -6.10 -12.51 8.63
N TYR A 199 -5.93 -12.48 7.32
CA TYR A 199 -4.63 -12.63 6.69
C TYR A 199 -4.34 -11.46 5.75
N VAL A 200 -3.07 -11.09 5.69
CA VAL A 200 -2.46 -10.33 4.61
C VAL A 200 -1.37 -11.22 4.03
N LEU A 201 -1.53 -11.62 2.78
CA LEU A 201 -0.67 -12.58 2.12
C LEU A 201 0.06 -11.89 0.97
N ILE A 202 1.38 -12.04 0.95
CA ILE A 202 2.23 -11.48 -0.10
C ILE A 202 2.67 -12.60 -1.03
N CYS A 203 2.41 -12.42 -2.32
CA CYS A 203 2.79 -13.39 -3.34
C CYS A 203 4.31 -13.36 -3.57
N PRO A 204 4.94 -14.51 -3.86
CA PRO A 204 6.37 -14.59 -4.21
C PRO A 204 6.78 -13.58 -5.29
N GLY A 205 5.95 -13.44 -6.33
CA GLY A 205 6.18 -12.48 -7.41
C GLY A 205 6.33 -11.05 -6.93
N PHE A 206 5.60 -10.65 -5.89
CA PHE A 206 5.67 -9.29 -5.32
C PHE A 206 7.01 -9.05 -4.65
N LEU A 207 7.47 -10.03 -3.89
CA LEU A 207 8.74 -9.97 -3.17
C LEU A 207 9.95 -9.96 -4.09
N ILE A 208 9.87 -10.70 -5.21
CA ILE A 208 10.92 -10.70 -6.24
C ILE A 208 11.08 -9.29 -6.82
N THR A 209 9.97 -8.62 -7.13
CA THR A 209 10.00 -7.23 -7.61
C THR A 209 10.58 -6.29 -6.56
N LEU A 210 10.20 -6.45 -5.28
CA LEU A 210 10.69 -5.61 -4.19
C LEU A 210 12.21 -5.67 -3.99
N ASN A 211 12.85 -6.83 -4.23
CA ASN A 211 14.28 -6.99 -3.95
C ASN A 211 15.21 -6.22 -4.90
N GLN A 212 14.67 -5.50 -5.87
CA GLN A 212 15.44 -4.52 -6.64
C GLN A 212 15.83 -3.29 -5.80
N THR A 213 15.22 -3.11 -4.63
CA THR A 213 15.56 -2.03 -3.69
C THR A 213 16.81 -2.38 -2.88
N ALA A 214 17.69 -1.38 -2.73
CA ALA A 214 19.09 -1.57 -2.37
C ALA A 214 19.31 -1.90 -0.89
N SER A 215 18.54 -1.30 0.02
CA SER A 215 18.69 -1.50 1.47
C SER A 215 17.49 -2.19 2.11
N ALA A 216 17.68 -2.77 3.31
CA ALA A 216 16.59 -3.31 4.10
C ALA A 216 15.54 -2.25 4.48
N SER A 217 15.98 -1.01 4.67
CA SER A 217 15.09 0.14 4.92
C SER A 217 14.22 0.43 3.70
N ASP A 218 14.81 0.47 2.51
CA ASP A 218 14.06 0.73 1.27
C ASP A 218 13.06 -0.40 1.00
N ARG A 219 13.44 -1.65 1.25
CA ARG A 219 12.51 -2.79 1.15
C ARG A 219 11.36 -2.68 2.13
N PHE A 220 11.63 -2.26 3.38
CA PHE A 220 10.59 -2.01 4.38
C PHE A 220 9.63 -0.91 3.91
N ASN A 221 10.17 0.20 3.40
CA ASN A 221 9.38 1.30 2.86
C ASN A 221 8.50 0.83 1.70
N SER A 222 9.08 0.13 0.72
CA SER A 222 8.34 -0.39 -0.44
C SER A 222 7.22 -1.38 -0.10
N ILE A 223 7.27 -2.04 1.06
CA ILE A 223 6.19 -2.94 1.50
C ILE A 223 5.25 -2.32 2.54
N LEU A 224 5.67 -1.24 3.22
CA LEU A 224 4.88 -0.56 4.23
C LEU A 224 3.52 -0.17 3.70
N GLN A 225 3.48 0.51 2.53
CA GLN A 225 2.22 0.91 1.90
C GLN A 225 1.39 -0.32 1.56
N ALA A 226 1.97 -1.34 0.93
CA ALA A 226 1.22 -2.50 0.45
C ALA A 226 0.60 -3.29 1.60
N ILE A 227 1.36 -3.64 2.64
CA ILE A 227 0.82 -4.33 3.81
C ILE A 227 -0.24 -3.48 4.51
N SER A 228 -0.01 -2.17 4.64
CA SER A 228 -0.97 -1.29 5.33
C SER A 228 -2.26 -1.12 4.53
N HIS A 229 -2.16 -1.08 3.21
CA HIS A 229 -3.29 -1.12 2.28
C HIS A 229 -4.09 -2.42 2.47
N GLU A 230 -3.42 -3.58 2.43
CA GLU A 230 -4.10 -4.87 2.66
C GLU A 230 -4.70 -4.99 4.08
N MET A 231 -4.06 -4.41 5.09
CA MET A 231 -4.64 -4.29 6.43
C MET A 231 -5.90 -3.40 6.42
N GLY A 232 -5.90 -2.34 5.60
CA GLY A 232 -7.03 -1.44 5.39
C GLY A 232 -8.28 -2.14 4.89
N HIS A 233 -8.15 -3.14 4.01
CA HIS A 233 -9.28 -3.96 3.54
C HIS A 233 -10.01 -4.74 4.64
N HIS A 234 -9.36 -4.98 5.79
CA HIS A 234 -10.03 -5.61 6.94
C HIS A 234 -10.91 -4.65 7.74
N ILE A 235 -10.80 -3.34 7.49
CA ILE A 235 -11.58 -2.28 8.13
C ILE A 235 -12.23 -1.33 7.11
N ASP A 236 -12.33 -1.72 5.84
CA ASP A 236 -12.94 -0.92 4.78
C ASP A 236 -14.48 -0.97 4.83
N ASN A 237 -15.13 -0.23 3.92
CA ASN A 237 -16.59 -0.14 3.87
C ASN A 237 -17.29 -1.49 3.68
N SER A 238 -16.65 -2.46 3.03
CA SER A 238 -17.21 -3.81 2.87
C SER A 238 -17.31 -4.57 4.21
N LYS A 239 -16.51 -4.17 5.21
CA LYS A 239 -16.47 -4.78 6.54
C LYS A 239 -17.30 -4.05 7.58
N VAL A 240 -17.41 -2.73 7.45
CA VAL A 240 -17.94 -1.88 8.53
C VAL A 240 -19.10 -0.97 8.11
N GLY A 241 -19.51 -1.04 6.85
CA GLY A 241 -20.60 -0.24 6.28
C GLY A 241 -20.10 1.02 5.55
N ASN A 242 -20.92 1.50 4.62
CA ASN A 242 -20.59 2.66 3.79
C ASN A 242 -20.72 3.98 4.57
N GLU A 243 -21.64 4.02 5.53
CA GLU A 243 -22.00 5.19 6.31
C GLU A 243 -20.79 5.72 7.08
N LEU A 244 -19.94 4.82 7.57
CA LEU A 244 -18.76 5.19 8.33
C LEU A 244 -17.75 5.98 7.48
N TYR A 245 -17.63 5.64 6.20
CA TYR A 245 -16.71 6.31 5.26
C TYR A 245 -17.43 7.32 4.35
N ALA A 246 -18.71 7.59 4.58
CA ALA A 246 -19.52 8.47 3.74
C ALA A 246 -18.89 9.86 3.51
N PRO A 247 -18.33 10.56 4.53
CA PRO A 247 -17.70 11.86 4.29
C PRO A 247 -16.58 11.80 3.24
N TYR A 248 -15.75 10.76 3.30
CA TYR A 248 -14.65 10.53 2.35
C TYR A 248 -15.18 10.23 0.95
N LEU A 249 -16.11 9.28 0.83
CA LEU A 249 -16.64 8.85 -0.46
C LEU A 249 -17.46 9.95 -1.14
N SER A 250 -18.24 10.73 -0.38
CA SER A 250 -18.97 11.88 -0.91
C SER A 250 -18.03 12.98 -1.39
N CYS A 251 -16.92 13.24 -0.69
CA CYS A 251 -15.89 14.17 -1.16
C CYS A 251 -15.31 13.72 -2.51
N LEU A 252 -15.00 12.43 -2.65
CA LEU A 252 -14.46 11.87 -3.89
C LEU A 252 -15.47 11.95 -5.04
N ALA A 253 -16.71 11.55 -4.79
CA ALA A 253 -17.79 11.60 -5.78
C ALA A 253 -18.07 13.03 -6.27
N LYS A 254 -18.00 14.02 -5.37
CA LYS A 254 -18.26 15.43 -5.70
C LYS A 254 -17.12 16.05 -6.50
N ASN A 255 -15.87 15.79 -6.11
CA ASN A 255 -14.72 16.53 -6.62
C ASN A 255 -13.94 15.80 -7.73
N TYR A 256 -14.07 14.47 -7.81
CA TYR A 256 -13.32 13.63 -8.77
C TYR A 256 -14.20 12.68 -9.61
N PRO A 257 -15.42 13.06 -10.02
CA PRO A 257 -16.34 12.15 -10.72
C PRO A 257 -15.85 11.70 -12.10
N ASP A 258 -14.97 12.48 -12.71
CA ASP A 258 -14.38 12.26 -14.03
C ASP A 258 -13.15 11.35 -14.00
N ARG A 259 -12.69 10.96 -12.81
CA ARG A 259 -11.42 10.24 -12.61
C ARG A 259 -11.57 8.73 -12.45
N PHE A 260 -12.81 8.24 -12.38
CA PHE A 260 -13.13 6.83 -12.20
C PHE A 260 -13.67 6.24 -13.51
N THR A 261 -13.16 5.08 -13.89
CA THR A 261 -13.76 4.31 -14.98
C THR A 261 -15.08 3.72 -14.49
N LYS A 262 -16.07 3.65 -15.37
CA LYS A 262 -17.36 3.05 -15.05
C LYS A 262 -17.34 1.59 -15.48
N SER A 263 -17.68 0.68 -14.56
CA SER A 263 -18.00 -0.69 -14.95
C SER A 263 -19.28 -0.71 -15.79
N LYS A 264 -19.58 -1.84 -16.46
CA LYS A 264 -20.86 -1.99 -17.20
C LYS A 264 -22.09 -1.77 -16.31
N ASP A 265 -22.00 -2.19 -15.05
CA ASP A 265 -23.07 -2.00 -14.07
C ASP A 265 -23.20 -0.52 -13.67
N ASP A 266 -22.08 0.19 -13.53
CA ASP A 266 -22.08 1.62 -13.27
C ASP A 266 -22.62 2.42 -14.46
N GLU A 267 -22.23 2.07 -15.69
CA GLU A 267 -22.76 2.68 -16.91
C GLU A 267 -24.27 2.52 -17.01
N LYS A 268 -24.77 1.30 -16.74
CA LYS A 268 -26.20 1.02 -16.71
C LYS A 268 -26.91 1.86 -15.65
N PHE A 269 -26.38 1.87 -14.42
CA PHE A 269 -26.96 2.65 -13.33
C PHE A 269 -26.98 4.16 -13.64
N CYS A 270 -25.88 4.69 -14.16
CA CYS A 270 -25.77 6.10 -14.53
C CYS A 270 -26.71 6.48 -15.67
N LYS A 271 -26.94 5.57 -16.62
CA LYS A 271 -27.93 5.76 -17.69
C LYS A 271 -29.36 5.80 -17.13
N ASP A 272 -29.69 4.88 -16.23
CA ASP A 272 -31.01 4.81 -15.58
C ASP A 272 -31.26 6.03 -14.67
N ASN A 273 -30.19 6.66 -14.17
CA ASN A 273 -30.21 7.84 -13.31
C ASN A 273 -29.66 9.10 -14.00
N ALA A 274 -29.74 9.21 -15.32
CA ALA A 274 -29.11 10.30 -16.09
C ALA A 274 -29.57 11.72 -15.68
N LYS A 275 -30.73 11.85 -15.00
CA LYS A 275 -31.25 13.12 -14.45
C LYS A 275 -30.67 13.50 -13.09
N ASP A 276 -29.91 12.61 -12.47
CA ASP A 276 -29.32 12.77 -11.14
C ASP A 276 -27.83 12.38 -11.19
N PRO A 277 -26.95 13.26 -11.73
CA PRO A 277 -25.54 12.97 -11.89
C PRO A 277 -24.83 12.74 -10.56
N VAL A 278 -25.35 13.28 -9.45
CA VAL A 278 -24.81 13.06 -8.10
C VAL A 278 -24.91 11.59 -7.73
N LYS A 279 -26.08 10.96 -7.93
CA LYS A 279 -26.25 9.52 -7.68
C LYS A 279 -25.33 8.65 -8.52
N CYS A 280 -25.12 9.02 -9.79
CA CYS A 280 -24.16 8.32 -10.65
C CYS A 280 -22.75 8.41 -10.05
N ASN A 281 -22.30 9.62 -9.69
CA ASN A 281 -20.96 9.82 -9.15
C ASN A 281 -20.74 9.09 -7.82
N GLU A 282 -21.73 9.12 -6.93
CA GLU A 282 -21.70 8.38 -5.66
C GLU A 282 -21.62 6.87 -5.88
N LYS A 283 -22.40 6.34 -6.83
CA LYS A 283 -22.35 4.93 -7.19
C LYS A 283 -20.97 4.51 -7.71
N VAL A 284 -20.37 5.32 -8.59
CA VAL A 284 -19.05 5.05 -9.17
C VAL A 284 -17.95 5.18 -8.12
N ALA A 285 -17.99 6.19 -7.25
CA ALA A 285 -17.04 6.27 -6.13
C ALA A 285 -17.17 5.06 -5.20
N LEU A 286 -18.41 4.60 -4.98
CA LEU A 286 -18.69 3.43 -4.14
C LEU A 286 -18.17 2.12 -4.75
N SER A 287 -18.15 1.95 -6.09
CA SER A 287 -17.59 0.75 -6.72
C SER A 287 -16.07 0.61 -6.51
N HIS A 288 -15.39 1.72 -6.20
CA HIS A 288 -13.94 1.77 -5.92
C HIS A 288 -13.63 1.96 -4.42
N ALA A 289 -14.65 1.97 -3.55
CA ALA A 289 -14.50 2.41 -2.16
C ALA A 289 -13.50 1.56 -1.36
N GLY A 290 -13.51 0.23 -1.52
CA GLY A 290 -12.62 -0.67 -0.79
C GLY A 290 -11.15 -0.31 -1.00
N GLU A 291 -10.75 -0.17 -2.27
CA GLU A 291 -9.39 0.20 -2.67
C GLU A 291 -8.99 1.60 -2.22
N LEU A 292 -9.90 2.57 -2.38
CA LEU A 292 -9.64 3.96 -2.00
C LEU A 292 -9.53 4.16 -0.48
N ILE A 293 -10.28 3.38 0.29
CA ILE A 293 -10.21 3.38 1.75
C ILE A 293 -8.93 2.69 2.21
N ALA A 294 -8.58 1.55 1.60
CA ALA A 294 -7.33 0.84 1.85
C ALA A 294 -6.11 1.73 1.57
N ASP A 295 -6.10 2.46 0.45
CA ASP A 295 -5.07 3.46 0.15
C ASP A 295 -4.97 4.55 1.20
N GLN A 296 -6.11 5.09 1.64
CA GLN A 296 -6.11 6.15 2.63
C GLN A 296 -5.53 5.65 3.97
N TRP A 297 -5.77 4.39 4.34
CA TRP A 297 -5.10 3.77 5.48
C TRP A 297 -3.59 3.57 5.23
N GLY A 298 -3.21 3.13 4.03
CA GLY A 298 -1.82 3.02 3.61
C GLY A 298 -1.05 4.34 3.75
N ILE A 299 -1.59 5.43 3.18
CA ILE A 299 -0.99 6.77 3.25
C ILE A 299 -0.82 7.24 4.69
N ARG A 300 -1.88 7.11 5.51
CA ARG A 300 -1.83 7.58 6.91
C ARG A 300 -0.79 6.82 7.72
N THR A 301 -0.63 5.52 7.46
CA THR A 301 0.41 4.71 8.08
C THR A 301 1.81 5.10 7.62
N THR A 302 2.01 5.41 6.34
CA THR A 302 3.28 5.94 5.82
C THR A 302 3.64 7.28 6.46
N VAL A 303 2.68 8.18 6.67
CA VAL A 303 2.90 9.48 7.36
C VAL A 303 3.29 9.27 8.83
N VAL A 304 2.62 8.35 9.53
CA VAL A 304 2.96 7.98 10.91
C VAL A 304 4.37 7.41 10.98
N HIS A 305 4.76 6.54 10.05
CA HIS A 305 6.10 6.00 9.98
C HIS A 305 7.15 7.11 9.83
N ALA A 306 7.00 8.00 8.85
CA ALA A 306 7.92 9.12 8.65
C ALA A 306 8.08 9.97 9.92
N THR A 307 6.96 10.27 10.59
CA THR A 307 6.94 11.05 11.83
C THR A 307 7.59 10.31 13.01
N THR A 308 7.31 9.01 13.17
CA THR A 308 7.83 8.22 14.29
C THR A 308 9.33 8.00 14.17
N GLU A 309 9.83 7.79 12.95
CA GLU A 309 11.25 7.60 12.68
C GLU A 309 12.01 8.92 12.48
N VAL A 310 11.31 10.06 12.52
CA VAL A 310 11.89 11.40 12.36
C VAL A 310 12.69 11.51 11.05
N LEU A 311 12.10 11.00 9.96
CA LEU A 311 12.74 11.02 8.65
C LEU A 311 12.94 12.46 8.17
N SER A 312 14.04 12.76 7.47
CA SER A 312 14.16 14.08 6.84
C SER A 312 13.10 14.24 5.74
N SER A 313 12.85 15.47 5.28
CA SER A 313 11.94 15.70 4.14
C SER A 313 12.42 14.96 2.89
N ALA A 314 13.73 14.86 2.68
CA ALA A 314 14.31 14.11 1.55
C ALA A 314 14.10 12.60 1.70
N ASP A 315 14.33 12.04 2.89
CA ASP A 315 14.10 10.61 3.15
C ASP A 315 12.62 10.25 3.06
N THR A 316 11.73 11.16 3.47
CA THR A 316 10.29 10.98 3.36
C THR A 316 9.82 11.03 1.91
N ASP A 317 10.32 12.00 1.13
CA ASP A 317 10.06 12.09 -0.31
C ASP A 317 10.53 10.83 -1.05
N GLN A 318 11.71 10.31 -0.68
CA GLN A 318 12.25 9.07 -1.22
C GLN A 318 11.43 7.84 -0.81
N MET A 319 11.10 7.70 0.47
CA MET A 319 10.22 6.65 0.99
C MET A 319 8.86 6.64 0.27
N LEU A 320 8.23 7.81 0.08
CA LEU A 320 6.98 7.93 -0.66
C LEU A 320 7.14 7.51 -2.12
N THR A 321 8.25 7.88 -2.75
CA THR A 321 8.59 7.42 -4.11
C THR A 321 8.68 5.89 -4.17
N ASP A 322 9.46 5.28 -3.28
CA ASP A 322 9.69 3.83 -3.27
C ASP A 322 8.44 3.01 -2.91
N SER A 323 7.56 3.57 -2.09
CA SER A 323 6.33 2.91 -1.64
C SER A 323 5.23 2.92 -2.70
N TRP A 324 5.21 3.92 -3.58
CA TRP A 324 4.11 4.15 -4.53
C TRP A 324 4.50 3.89 -5.99
N ALA A 325 5.79 3.71 -6.29
CA ALA A 325 6.29 3.47 -7.65
C ALA A 325 5.60 2.31 -8.38
N LYS A 326 5.12 1.28 -7.65
CA LYS A 326 4.40 0.14 -8.25
C LYS A 326 3.05 0.52 -8.88
N LEU A 327 2.44 1.62 -8.46
CA LEU A 327 1.19 2.08 -9.06
C LEU A 327 1.41 2.77 -10.41
N CYS A 328 2.63 3.18 -10.75
CA CYS A 328 2.92 3.89 -11.98
C CYS A 328 2.52 3.08 -13.23
N GLY A 329 1.59 3.62 -14.02
CA GLY A 329 1.10 2.98 -15.24
C GLY A 329 0.08 1.86 -15.01
N THR A 330 -0.39 1.63 -13.78
CA THR A 330 -1.50 0.71 -13.52
C THR A 330 -2.80 1.29 -14.04
N GLY A 331 -3.51 0.49 -14.84
CA GLY A 331 -4.80 0.84 -15.42
C GLY A 331 -5.93 0.76 -14.39
N ASP A 332 -7.12 1.20 -14.81
CA ASP A 332 -8.33 1.02 -14.02
C ASP A 332 -8.93 -0.36 -14.29
N GLU A 333 -9.18 -1.13 -13.24
CA GLU A 333 -9.70 -2.50 -13.32
C GLU A 333 -11.18 -2.60 -12.91
N GLY A 334 -11.86 -1.44 -12.78
CA GLY A 334 -13.26 -1.32 -12.38
C GLY A 334 -13.51 -1.41 -10.87
N ILE A 335 -12.52 -1.90 -10.10
CA ILE A 335 -12.47 -1.82 -8.63
C ILE A 335 -11.24 -1.04 -8.16
N HIS A 336 -10.11 -1.20 -8.85
CA HIS A 336 -8.88 -0.44 -8.65
C HIS A 336 -8.89 0.79 -9.55
N PRO A 337 -8.88 2.02 -9.02
CA PRO A 337 -8.65 3.22 -9.82
C PRO A 337 -7.26 3.20 -10.44
N THR A 338 -7.07 3.94 -11.53
CA THR A 338 -5.74 4.14 -12.13
C THR A 338 -4.69 4.56 -11.10
N GLY A 339 -3.46 4.09 -11.26
CA GLY A 339 -2.35 4.51 -10.41
C GLY A 339 -2.09 6.02 -10.45
N ASP A 340 -2.31 6.65 -11.61
CA ASP A 340 -2.21 8.10 -11.77
C ASP A 340 -3.21 8.84 -10.87
N PHE A 341 -4.42 8.30 -10.70
CA PHE A 341 -5.39 8.84 -9.75
C PHE A 341 -4.92 8.63 -8.31
N ARG A 342 -4.54 7.39 -7.95
CA ARG A 342 -4.13 7.02 -6.59
C ARG A 342 -2.93 7.85 -6.13
N ILE A 343 -1.90 7.98 -6.96
CA ILE A 343 -0.72 8.84 -6.69
C ILE A 343 -1.09 10.32 -6.75
N GLY A 344 -1.62 10.75 -7.90
CA GLY A 344 -1.75 12.17 -8.22
C GLY A 344 -2.83 12.89 -7.40
N THR A 345 -3.87 12.18 -6.98
CA THR A 345 -5.00 12.75 -6.23
C THR A 345 -4.86 12.50 -4.74
N LEU A 346 -4.57 11.26 -4.32
CA LEU A 346 -4.56 10.94 -2.89
C LEU A 346 -3.31 11.48 -2.18
N MET A 347 -2.15 11.57 -2.85
CA MET A 347 -0.92 12.05 -2.20
C MET A 347 -0.78 13.57 -2.24
N ARG A 348 -1.04 14.19 -3.41
CA ARG A 348 -0.78 15.62 -3.67
C ARG A 348 -1.39 16.54 -2.62
N LYS A 349 -2.60 16.20 -2.20
CA LYS A 349 -3.41 16.97 -1.27
C LYS A 349 -3.68 16.16 0.00
N ASN A 350 -2.82 15.23 0.39
CA ASN A 350 -2.99 14.59 1.70
C ASN A 350 -2.47 15.55 2.80
N PRO A 351 -3.29 16.03 3.75
CA PRO A 351 -2.84 16.99 4.76
C PRO A 351 -1.67 16.47 5.60
N GLY A 352 -1.58 15.15 5.80
CA GLY A 352 -0.46 14.52 6.50
C GLY A 352 0.84 14.63 5.72
N ILE A 353 0.81 14.34 4.41
CA ILE A 353 1.99 14.47 3.54
C ILE A 353 2.37 15.93 3.36
N THR A 354 1.40 16.79 3.04
CA THR A 354 1.67 18.20 2.76
C THR A 354 2.15 18.95 4.00
N GLY A 355 1.58 18.66 5.17
CA GLY A 355 2.06 19.18 6.45
C GLY A 355 3.48 18.70 6.77
N TYR A 356 3.76 17.41 6.59
CA TYR A 356 5.07 16.84 6.89
C TYR A 356 6.18 17.39 6.00
N LEU A 357 5.96 17.38 4.69
CA LEU A 357 6.94 17.87 3.71
C LEU A 357 6.97 19.41 3.64
N SER A 358 6.14 20.12 4.41
CA SER A 358 5.97 21.57 4.34
C SER A 358 5.68 22.05 2.91
N CYS A 359 4.83 21.30 2.20
CA CYS A 359 4.47 21.63 0.83
C CYS A 359 3.84 23.02 0.78
N LEU A 360 4.42 23.91 -0.02
CA LEU A 360 3.81 25.21 -0.29
C LEU A 360 2.55 24.99 -1.12
N ASN A 361 1.48 25.69 -0.75
CA ASN A 361 0.20 25.62 -1.44
C ASN A 361 0.28 26.46 -2.72
N THR A 362 1.02 25.97 -3.71
CA THR A 362 1.34 26.71 -4.95
C THR A 362 0.41 26.37 -6.11
N GLU A 363 -0.60 25.52 -5.89
CA GLU A 363 -1.44 25.00 -6.97
C GLU A 363 -2.70 25.82 -7.26
N THR A 364 -3.07 25.79 -8.54
CA THR A 364 -4.26 26.40 -9.14
C THR A 364 -5.45 25.43 -9.25
N ASP A 365 -5.27 24.14 -8.96
CA ASP A 365 -6.38 23.18 -8.96
C ASP A 365 -7.24 23.37 -7.69
N ALA A 366 -8.44 23.93 -7.87
CA ALA A 366 -9.36 24.29 -6.80
C ALA A 366 -10.00 23.09 -6.06
N LYS A 367 -9.76 21.85 -6.49
CA LYS A 367 -10.36 20.66 -5.85
C LYS A 367 -9.77 20.41 -4.44
N PRO A 368 -10.59 20.15 -3.42
CA PRO A 368 -10.12 19.94 -2.05
C PRO A 368 -9.45 18.58 -1.85
N ALA A 369 -8.69 18.44 -0.77
CA ALA A 369 -8.27 17.14 -0.26
C ALA A 369 -9.48 16.32 0.21
N CYS A 370 -9.51 15.02 -0.06
CA CYS A 370 -10.48 14.10 0.53
C CYS A 370 -9.81 13.25 1.61
N SER A 371 -10.38 13.26 2.81
CA SER A 371 -9.93 12.46 3.97
C SER A 371 -11.10 11.70 4.58
N PHE A 372 -10.85 10.87 5.61
CA PHE A 372 -11.93 10.24 6.39
C PHE A 372 -12.87 11.24 7.08
N ALA A 373 -12.46 12.50 7.26
CA ALA A 373 -13.31 13.57 7.75
C ALA A 373 -14.09 14.29 6.63
N GLY A 374 -13.90 13.90 5.36
CA GLY A 374 -14.45 14.56 4.18
C GLY A 374 -13.47 15.56 3.55
N GLU A 375 -14.02 16.65 3.01
CA GLU A 375 -13.26 17.73 2.40
C GLU A 375 -12.35 18.42 3.43
N SER A 376 -11.06 18.57 3.09
CA SER A 376 -10.11 19.38 3.86
C SER A 376 -9.61 20.51 2.97
N ALA A 377 -9.72 21.73 3.47
CA ALA A 377 -8.96 22.85 2.94
C ALA A 377 -7.50 22.65 3.39
N ILE A 378 -6.59 22.56 2.42
CA ILE A 378 -5.15 22.67 2.67
C ILE A 378 -4.78 24.12 2.45
#